data_AF-Q7CQ60-F1
#
_entry.id   AF-Q7CQ60-F1
#
_cell.length_a   1.000
_cell.length_b   1.000
_cell.length_c   1.000
_cell.angle_alpha   90.00
_cell.angle_beta   90.00
_cell.angle_gamma   90.00
#
_symmetry.space_group_name_H-M   'P 1'
#
loop_
_entity.id
_entity.type
_entity.pdbx_description
1 polymer ?
#
loop_
_entity_poly.entity_id
_entity_poly.type
_entity_poly.pdbx_seq_one_letter_code
_entity_poly.pdbx_strand_id
1 'polypeptide(L)'
;MRTNWQVCSLVVQAKSQNIAAIGTQLNTLPGCEVALSDVESGQLIVVAEADQSETLMQTIESVRNVEGVLAVSLVYHQQDEQGEETP
;
A
#
# COMPACT_ATOMS: atom_id res chain seq x y z
N MET A 1 15.54 2.73 20.13
CA MET A 1 15.01 1.78 19.13
C MET A 1 15.24 2.43 17.78
N ARG A 2 16.00 1.80 16.86
CA ARG A 2 16.06 2.30 15.48
C ARG A 2 14.71 1.97 14.84
N THR A 3 13.86 2.97 14.66
CA THR A 3 12.65 2.81 13.87
C THR A 3 13.08 2.85 12.41
N ASN A 4 13.01 1.72 11.71
CA ASN A 4 13.18 1.69 10.26
C ASN A 4 11.81 1.91 9.64
N TRP A 5 11.30 3.13 9.80
CA TRP A 5 10.01 3.49 9.23
C TRP A 5 10.08 3.41 7.71
N GLN A 6 9.06 2.81 7.12
CA GLN A 6 8.97 2.58 5.69
C GLN A 6 7.59 2.97 5.22
N VAL A 7 7.53 3.64 4.07
CA VAL A 7 6.29 3.95 3.38
C VAL A 7 6.41 3.56 1.93
N CYS A 8 5.36 2.97 1.38
CA CYS A 8 5.28 2.63 -0.02
C CYS A 8 3.94 3.03 -0.63
N SER A 9 3.96 3.28 -1.95
CA SER A 9 2.76 3.51 -2.73
C SER A 9 2.57 2.36 -3.71
N LEU A 10 1.35 1.86 -3.75
CA LEU A 10 0.91 0.70 -4.51
C LEU A 10 -0.20 1.15 -5.45
N VAL A 11 -0.11 0.77 -6.71
CA VAL A 11 -1.23 0.81 -7.66
C VAL A 11 -1.91 -0.55 -7.64
N VAL A 12 -3.15 -0.58 -7.19
CA VAL A 12 -4.01 -1.76 -7.14
C VAL A 12 -4.99 -1.68 -8.31
N GLN A 13 -4.97 -2.67 -9.19
CA GLN A 13 -5.93 -2.80 -10.26
C GLN A 13 -7.01 -3.78 -9.84
N ALA A 14 -8.27 -3.43 -10.08
CA ALA A 14 -9.40 -4.30 -9.82
C ALA A 14 -10.54 -4.00 -10.81
N LYS A 15 -11.56 -4.86 -10.83
CA LYS A 15 -12.77 -4.58 -11.61
C LYS A 15 -13.48 -3.37 -11.03
N SER A 16 -14.01 -2.49 -11.88
CA SER A 16 -14.74 -1.26 -11.48
C SER A 16 -15.78 -1.50 -10.38
N GLN A 17 -16.55 -2.60 -10.49
CA GLN A 17 -17.55 -2.99 -9.49
C GLN A 17 -16.98 -3.28 -8.08
N ASN A 18 -15.70 -3.64 -7.99
CA ASN A 18 -15.04 -3.98 -6.73
C ASN A 18 -14.23 -2.81 -6.16
N ILE A 19 -13.95 -1.75 -6.94
CA ILE A 19 -13.07 -0.64 -6.53
C ILE A 19 -13.54 -0.01 -5.21
N ALA A 20 -14.83 0.31 -5.08
CA ALA A 20 -15.36 0.92 -3.86
C ALA A 20 -15.25 -0.02 -2.64
N ALA A 21 -15.52 -1.32 -2.83
CA ALA A 21 -15.45 -2.32 -1.77
C ALA A 21 -14.00 -2.56 -1.33
N ILE A 22 -13.09 -2.74 -2.28
CA ILE A 22 -11.65 -2.90 -2.05
C ILE A 22 -11.10 -1.66 -1.36
N GLY A 23 -11.42 -0.46 -1.85
CA GLY A 23 -10.95 0.78 -1.24
C GLY A 23 -11.39 0.91 0.22
N THR A 24 -12.63 0.54 0.53
CA THR A 24 -13.12 0.50 1.92
C THR A 24 -12.35 -0.51 2.74
N GLN A 25 -12.13 -1.72 2.22
CA GLN A 25 -11.40 -2.78 2.92
C GLN A 25 -9.93 -2.41 3.17
N LEU A 26 -9.26 -1.80 2.19
CA LEU A 26 -7.87 -1.38 2.32
C LEU A 26 -7.70 -0.29 3.38
N ASN A 27 -8.65 0.66 3.48
CA ASN A 27 -8.66 1.65 4.56
C ASN A 27 -8.90 1.04 5.96
N THR A 28 -9.32 -0.22 6.07
CA THR A 28 -9.41 -0.92 7.37
C THR A 28 -8.10 -1.60 7.76
N LEU A 29 -7.15 -1.74 6.84
CA LEU A 29 -5.86 -2.35 7.13
C LEU A 29 -4.98 -1.35 7.90
N PRO A 30 -4.32 -1.78 8.98
CA PRO A 30 -3.44 -0.91 9.77
C PRO A 30 -2.27 -0.43 8.92
N GLY A 31 -2.04 0.89 8.92
CA GLY A 31 -0.98 1.53 8.12
C GLY A 31 -1.30 1.65 6.64
N CYS A 32 -2.51 1.30 6.17
CA CYS A 32 -2.94 1.53 4.79
C CYS A 32 -3.91 2.70 4.67
N GLU A 33 -3.72 3.49 3.63
CA GLU A 33 -4.63 4.55 3.22
C GLU A 33 -4.82 4.53 1.70
N VAL A 34 -6.06 4.63 1.23
CA VAL A 34 -6.36 4.79 -0.19
C VAL A 34 -6.29 6.27 -0.55
N ALA A 35 -5.17 6.67 -1.16
CA ALA A 35 -4.94 8.06 -1.59
C ALA A 35 -5.80 8.45 -2.80
N LEU A 36 -6.06 7.51 -3.71
CA LEU A 36 -6.88 7.73 -4.90
C LEU A 36 -7.63 6.46 -5.27
N SER A 37 -8.87 6.59 -5.72
CA SER A 37 -9.62 5.50 -6.31
C SER A 37 -10.30 5.98 -7.59
N ASP A 38 -10.06 5.26 -8.67
CA ASP A 38 -10.63 5.52 -9.99
C ASP A 38 -11.41 4.28 -10.44
N VAL A 39 -12.73 4.41 -10.34
CA VAL A 39 -13.68 3.36 -10.72
C VAL A 39 -13.70 3.15 -12.23
N GLU A 40 -13.48 4.19 -13.02
CA GLU A 40 -13.55 4.14 -14.49
C GLU A 40 -12.36 3.38 -15.06
N SER A 41 -11.14 3.68 -14.59
CA SER A 41 -9.95 2.93 -15.01
C SER A 41 -9.75 1.62 -14.25
N GLY A 42 -10.44 1.41 -13.14
CA GLY A 42 -10.31 0.21 -12.31
C GLY A 42 -9.00 0.21 -11.50
N GLN A 43 -8.54 1.37 -11.05
CA GLN A 43 -7.28 1.54 -10.34
C GLN A 43 -7.48 2.21 -8.98
N LEU A 44 -6.71 1.80 -7.98
CA LEU A 44 -6.58 2.48 -6.70
C LEU A 44 -5.11 2.75 -6.42
N ILE A 45 -4.81 3.92 -5.87
CA ILE A 45 -3.52 4.24 -5.30
C ILE A 45 -3.65 4.09 -3.79
N VAL A 46 -2.81 3.22 -3.24
CA VAL A 46 -2.81 2.86 -1.82
C VAL A 46 -1.43 3.20 -1.28
N VAL A 47 -1.39 3.94 -0.18
CA VAL A 47 -0.18 4.20 0.57
C VAL A 47 -0.18 3.24 1.76
N ALA A 48 0.92 2.52 1.94
CA ALA A 48 1.11 1.65 3.09
C ALA A 48 2.37 2.08 3.84
N GLU A 49 2.28 2.24 5.16
CA GLU A 49 3.41 2.55 6.02
C GLU A 49 3.54 1.55 7.17
N ALA A 50 4.76 1.30 7.60
CA ALA A 50 5.07 0.46 8.74
C ALA A 50 6.44 0.77 9.34
N ASP A 51 6.58 0.52 10.64
CA ASP A 51 7.86 0.67 11.36
C ASP A 51 8.88 -0.47 11.08
N GLN A 52 8.44 -1.49 10.35
CA GLN A 52 9.22 -2.69 10.03
C GLN A 52 8.94 -3.13 8.59
N SER A 53 10.01 -3.51 7.87
CA SER A 53 9.91 -4.00 6.48
C SER A 53 9.03 -5.24 6.36
N GLU A 54 9.07 -6.12 7.37
CA GLU A 54 8.26 -7.34 7.40
C GLU A 54 6.77 -7.00 7.48
N THR A 55 6.38 -6.07 8.34
CA THR A 55 5.00 -5.58 8.44
C THR A 55 4.55 -4.92 7.13
N LEU A 56 5.41 -4.11 6.50
CA LEU A 56 5.11 -3.51 5.19
C LEU A 56 4.87 -4.59 4.13
N MET A 57 5.74 -5.61 4.08
CA MET A 57 5.60 -6.72 3.13
C MET A 57 4.31 -7.51 3.37
N GLN A 58 3.97 -7.80 4.63
CA GLN A 58 2.71 -8.44 5.01
C GLN A 58 1.50 -7.61 4.59
N THR A 59 1.57 -6.29 4.73
CA THR A 59 0.51 -5.38 4.28
C THR A 59 0.37 -5.43 2.75
N ILE A 60 1.46 -5.36 1.99
CA ILE A 60 1.45 -5.51 0.52
C ILE A 60 0.87 -6.88 0.11
N GLU A 61 1.20 -7.94 0.84
CA GLU A 61 0.64 -9.27 0.65
C GLU A 61 -0.85 -9.36 0.99
N SER A 62 -1.30 -8.63 2.00
CA SER A 62 -2.71 -8.53 2.35
C SER A 62 -3.48 -7.82 1.24
N VAL A 63 -2.94 -6.70 0.73
CA VAL A 63 -3.54 -5.93 -0.38
C VAL A 63 -3.70 -6.79 -1.63
N ARG A 64 -2.68 -7.56 -2.03
CA ARG A 64 -2.78 -8.43 -3.23
C ARG A 64 -3.77 -9.59 -3.04
N ASN A 65 -3.99 -10.03 -1.80
CA ASN A 65 -4.89 -11.13 -1.48
C ASN A 65 -6.34 -10.68 -1.25
N VAL A 66 -6.61 -9.37 -1.31
CA VAL A 66 -7.98 -8.85 -1.24
C VAL A 66 -8.79 -9.39 -2.42
N GLU A 67 -9.98 -9.91 -2.10
CA GLU A 67 -10.89 -10.44 -3.11
C GLU A 67 -11.26 -9.36 -4.14
N GLY A 68 -11.05 -9.68 -5.41
CA GLY A 68 -11.35 -8.79 -6.53
C GLY A 68 -10.17 -7.95 -7.04
N VAL A 69 -9.03 -7.97 -6.35
CA VAL A 69 -7.77 -7.40 -6.86
C VAL A 69 -7.26 -8.26 -8.02
N LEU A 70 -6.93 -7.60 -9.13
CA LEU A 70 -6.39 -8.20 -10.35
C LEU A 70 -4.86 -8.11 -10.40
N ALA A 71 -4.31 -6.98 -9.97
CA ALA A 71 -2.87 -6.76 -9.91
C ALA A 71 -2.53 -5.72 -8.84
N VAL A 72 -1.32 -5.83 -8.27
CA VAL A 72 -0.75 -4.82 -7.37
C VAL A 72 0.65 -4.50 -7.87
N SER A 73 0.95 -3.22 -8.06
CA SER A 73 2.25 -2.73 -8.53
C SER A 73 2.81 -1.73 -7.53
N LEU A 74 4.04 -1.97 -7.06
CA LEU A 74 4.77 -1.01 -6.24
C LEU A 74 5.28 0.12 -7.13
N VAL A 75 4.81 1.35 -6.90
CA VAL A 75 5.21 2.53 -7.68
C VAL A 75 6.16 3.45 -6.91
N TYR A 76 6.17 3.33 -5.58
CA TYR A 76 7.06 4.10 -4.73
C TYR A 76 7.38 3.31 -3.45
N HIS A 77 8.61 3.44 -2.96
CA HIS A 77 9.03 2.89 -1.67
C HIS A 77 10.12 3.81 -1.12
N GLN A 78 9.88 4.37 0.04
CA GLN A 78 10.85 5.10 0.84
C GLN A 78 11.07 4.36 2.16
N GLN A 79 12.33 4.15 2.51
CA GLN A 79 12.73 3.66 3.81
C GLN A 79 13.55 4.76 4.47
N ASP A 80 13.13 5.18 5.66
CA ASP A 80 13.95 6.03 6.50
C ASP A 80 14.86 5.11 7.33
N GLU A 81 16.00 4.74 6.75
CA GLU A 81 17.12 4.29 7.56
C GLU A 81 17.74 5.55 8.16
N GLN A 82 17.56 5.78 9.46
CA GLN A 82 18.47 6.66 10.19
C GLN A 82 19.88 6.06 10.07
N GLY A 83 20.58 6.42 9.00
CA GLY A 83 21.80 5.78 8.58
C GLY A 83 22.59 6.52 7.50
N GLU A 84 21.99 7.45 6.73
CA GLU A 84 22.80 8.31 5.87
C GLU A 84 23.43 9.42 6.71
N GLU A 85 24.59 9.05 7.27
CA GLU A 85 25.66 9.93 7.69
C GLU A 85 25.79 11.08 6.70
N THR A 86 25.20 12.23 7.02
CA THR A 86 25.59 13.45 6.32
C THR A 86 27.03 13.74 6.73
N PRO A 87 27.99 13.76 5.79
CA PRO A 87 29.39 14.03 6.10
C PRO A 87 29.64 15.44 6.65
#